data_AF-A0A7Y0KFB0-F1
#
_entry.id   AF-A0A7Y0KFB0-F1
#
_cell.length_a   1.000
_cell.length_b   1.000
_cell.length_c   1.000
_cell.angle_alpha   90.00
_cell.angle_beta   90.00
_cell.angle_gamma   90.00
#
_symmetry.space_group_name_H-M   'P 1'
#
loop_
_entity.id
_entity.type
_entity.pdbx_description
1 polymer ?
#
loop_
_entity_poly.entity_id
_entity_poly.type
_entity_poly.pdbx_seq_one_letter_code
_entity_poly.pdbx_strand_id
1 'polypeptide(L)'
;MTFDEQHGRDPDAPGHDDGDTGPVAFRAPVRRRHPPEVADEREALEGWLDYFRSQVVLALDGLPPAALRRRVPETGASLTGIVRHLTELERIWLVERWGERGGRASYSFSYVDDSDEAFRVSGLEDPAMLVGDYQEVCEKGRDALAGAESLDDTVRDDRRGHIELRWILLHLITETARRAGQAQALREVLLAAEG
;
A
#
# COMPACT_ATOMS: atom_id res chain seq x y z
N MET A 1 -72.99 12.33 -23.59
CA MET A 1 -72.09 11.27 -24.08
C MET A 1 -70.69 11.82 -24.01
N THR A 2 -69.93 11.27 -23.09
CA THR A 2 -68.64 11.72 -22.56
C THR A 2 -67.52 11.23 -23.48
N PHE A 3 -66.54 12.07 -23.80
CA PHE A 3 -65.24 11.62 -24.30
C PHE A 3 -64.20 11.93 -23.23
N ASP A 4 -63.68 10.86 -22.63
CA ASP A 4 -62.63 10.80 -21.63
C ASP A 4 -61.37 10.33 -22.37
N GLU A 5 -60.43 11.23 -22.66
CA GLU A 5 -59.13 10.88 -23.26
C GLU A 5 -58.17 10.44 -22.15
N GLN A 6 -58.23 9.16 -21.82
CA GLN A 6 -57.27 8.49 -20.97
C GLN A 6 -55.91 8.41 -21.70
N HIS A 7 -54.95 9.18 -21.21
CA HIS A 7 -53.53 8.98 -21.50
C HIS A 7 -53.08 7.62 -20.97
N GLY A 8 -53.03 6.62 -21.86
CA GLY A 8 -52.42 5.33 -21.56
C GLY A 8 -50.93 5.50 -21.28
N ARG A 9 -50.51 5.21 -20.05
CA ARG A 9 -49.09 4.94 -19.75
C ARG A 9 -48.71 3.64 -20.43
N ASP A 10 -47.65 3.70 -21.21
CA ASP A 10 -46.99 2.55 -21.81
C ASP A 10 -46.34 1.70 -20.70
N PRO A 11 -46.75 0.42 -20.51
CA PRO A 11 -46.23 -0.42 -19.43
C PRO A 11 -44.84 -1.02 -19.73
N ASP A 12 -44.25 -0.75 -20.90
CA ASP A 12 -42.97 -1.33 -21.35
C ASP A 12 -41.82 -0.32 -21.43
N ALA A 13 -41.92 0.84 -20.75
CA ALA A 13 -40.77 1.70 -20.58
C ALA A 13 -39.69 0.94 -19.77
N PRO A 14 -38.48 0.70 -20.31
CA PRO A 14 -37.40 0.12 -19.52
C PRO A 14 -37.17 1.06 -18.34
N GLY A 15 -37.36 0.52 -17.12
CA GLY A 15 -37.01 1.22 -15.91
C GLY A 15 -35.59 1.75 -16.07
N HIS A 16 -35.42 3.06 -15.93
CA HIS A 16 -34.13 3.63 -15.65
C HIS A 16 -33.74 2.99 -14.31
N ASP A 17 -32.96 1.91 -14.39
CA ASP A 17 -32.11 1.49 -13.30
C ASP A 17 -31.10 2.62 -13.14
N ASP A 18 -31.53 3.66 -12.41
CA ASP A 18 -30.65 4.62 -11.76
C ASP A 18 -29.88 3.80 -10.72
N GLY A 19 -28.99 2.96 -11.23
CA GLY A 19 -28.04 2.20 -10.45
C GLY A 19 -27.35 3.21 -9.57
N ASP A 20 -27.58 3.05 -8.28
CA ASP A 20 -26.90 3.73 -7.20
C ASP A 20 -25.38 3.61 -7.43
N THR A 21 -24.86 4.55 -8.20
CA THR A 21 -23.46 4.71 -8.55
C THR A 21 -22.86 5.72 -7.58
N GLY A 22 -23.17 5.52 -6.29
CA GLY A 22 -22.29 5.97 -5.24
C GLY A 22 -20.86 5.51 -5.56
N PRO A 23 -19.84 6.32 -5.27
CA PRO A 23 -18.46 5.98 -5.62
C PRO A 23 -18.12 4.62 -5.01
N VAL A 24 -17.83 3.64 -5.87
CA VAL A 24 -17.51 2.27 -5.45
C VAL A 24 -16.34 2.33 -4.48
N ALA A 25 -16.62 1.97 -3.22
CA ALA A 25 -15.62 1.95 -2.18
C ALA A 25 -14.51 0.95 -2.55
N PHE A 26 -13.26 1.33 -2.27
CA PHE A 26 -12.11 0.47 -2.50
C PHE A 26 -12.26 -0.85 -1.73
N ARG A 27 -11.85 -1.96 -2.34
CA ARG A 27 -11.81 -3.28 -1.69
C ARG A 27 -10.38 -3.76 -1.62
N ALA A 28 -9.88 -3.95 -0.41
CA ALA A 28 -8.52 -4.43 -0.20
C ALA A 28 -8.34 -5.85 -0.78
N PRO A 29 -7.43 -6.07 -1.74
CA PRO A 29 -7.19 -7.39 -2.33
C PRO A 29 -6.28 -8.28 -1.46
N VAL A 30 -6.27 -8.07 -0.14
CA VAL A 30 -5.48 -8.85 0.82
C VAL A 30 -6.33 -9.28 2.00
N ARG A 31 -5.89 -10.34 2.66
CA ARG A 31 -6.34 -10.68 4.02
C ARG A 31 -5.25 -10.31 5.01
N ARG A 32 -5.66 -10.00 6.24
CA ARG A 32 -4.72 -9.84 7.36
C ARG A 32 -3.92 -11.14 7.49
N ARG A 33 -2.60 -11.01 7.40
CA ARG A 33 -1.67 -12.09 7.77
C ARG A 33 -1.40 -11.98 9.27
N HIS A 34 -1.09 -13.09 9.93
CA HIS A 34 -0.68 -13.10 11.34
C HIS A 34 0.75 -13.65 11.40
N PRO A 35 1.67 -12.97 12.11
CA PRO A 35 2.99 -13.52 12.32
C PRO A 35 2.87 -14.78 13.19
N PRO A 36 3.70 -15.81 12.95
CA PRO A 36 3.70 -17.02 13.78
C PRO A 36 4.09 -16.71 15.23
N GLU A 37 3.42 -17.35 16.19
CA GLU A 37 3.74 -17.18 17.63
C GLU A 37 4.96 -18.00 18.05
N VAL A 38 5.26 -19.08 17.32
CA VAL A 38 6.42 -19.95 17.52
C VAL A 38 7.06 -20.15 16.15
N ALA A 39 8.25 -19.61 15.96
CA ALA A 39 8.96 -19.55 14.68
C ALA A 39 10.47 -19.42 14.93
N ASP A 40 11.28 -19.76 13.92
CA ASP A 40 12.68 -19.36 13.92
C ASP A 40 12.83 -17.85 13.61
N GLU A 41 14.08 -17.33 13.72
CA GLU A 41 14.33 -15.90 13.54
C GLU A 41 13.87 -15.39 12.17
N ARG A 42 14.13 -16.15 11.09
CA ARG A 42 13.78 -15.75 9.73
C ARG A 42 12.27 -15.75 9.54
N GLU A 43 11.61 -16.83 9.93
CA GLU A 43 10.15 -16.98 9.83
C GLU A 43 9.44 -15.86 10.62
N ALA A 44 9.95 -15.50 11.80
CA ALA A 44 9.43 -14.40 12.59
C ALA A 44 9.57 -13.04 11.88
N LEU A 45 10.77 -12.71 11.36
CA LEU A 45 11.00 -11.43 10.66
C LEU A 45 10.13 -11.29 9.40
N GLU A 46 10.10 -12.33 8.56
CA GLU A 46 9.30 -12.35 7.34
C GLU A 46 7.80 -12.28 7.65
N GLY A 47 7.34 -13.02 8.67
CA GLY A 47 5.96 -12.98 9.13
C GLY A 47 5.51 -11.61 9.65
N TRP A 48 6.37 -10.92 10.41
CA TRP A 48 6.08 -9.56 10.88
C TRP A 48 6.05 -8.54 9.75
N LEU A 49 6.96 -8.66 8.77
CA LEU A 49 6.95 -7.79 7.60
C LEU A 49 5.66 -7.97 6.79
N ASP A 50 5.25 -9.22 6.53
CA ASP A 50 4.01 -9.55 5.85
C ASP A 50 2.75 -9.10 6.61
N TYR A 51 2.77 -9.16 7.95
CA TYR A 51 1.71 -8.59 8.78
C TYR A 51 1.53 -7.10 8.47
N PHE A 52 2.60 -6.30 8.55
CA PHE A 52 2.49 -4.85 8.34
C PHE A 52 2.18 -4.50 6.88
N ARG A 53 2.73 -5.22 5.89
CA ARG A 53 2.33 -5.08 4.48
C ARG A 53 0.82 -5.23 4.31
N SER A 54 0.21 -6.22 4.98
CA SER A 54 -1.23 -6.42 4.94
C SER A 54 -2.01 -5.28 5.62
N GLN A 55 -1.52 -4.75 6.74
CA GLN A 55 -2.20 -3.67 7.47
C GLN A 55 -2.26 -2.37 6.65
N VAL A 56 -1.20 -2.05 5.91
CA VAL A 56 -1.16 -0.89 5.01
C VAL A 56 -2.29 -0.95 3.99
N VAL A 57 -2.46 -2.07 3.29
CA VAL A 57 -3.50 -2.22 2.27
C VAL A 57 -4.90 -2.25 2.89
N LEU A 58 -5.06 -2.91 4.04
CA LEU A 58 -6.34 -2.94 4.77
C LEU A 58 -6.78 -1.55 5.25
N ALA A 59 -5.85 -0.63 5.50
CA ALA A 59 -6.18 0.73 5.89
C ALA A 59 -6.95 1.50 4.79
N LEU A 60 -6.90 1.04 3.53
CA LEU A 60 -7.64 1.65 2.41
C LEU A 60 -9.05 1.08 2.25
N ASP A 61 -9.38 -0.06 2.88
CA ASP A 61 -10.60 -0.82 2.59
C ASP A 61 -11.89 -0.04 2.89
N GLY A 62 -12.89 -0.05 2.01
CA GLY A 62 -14.16 0.63 2.24
C GLY A 62 -14.14 2.15 2.13
N LEU A 63 -13.00 2.79 1.81
CA LEU A 63 -12.95 4.23 1.53
C LEU A 63 -13.20 4.51 0.04
N PRO A 64 -13.89 5.61 -0.32
CA PRO A 64 -14.05 6.00 -1.71
C PRO A 64 -12.70 6.47 -2.31
N PRO A 65 -12.46 6.25 -3.62
CA PRO A 65 -11.18 6.61 -4.26
C PRO A 65 -10.78 8.09 -4.13
N ALA A 66 -11.75 8.99 -3.94
CA ALA A 66 -11.47 10.41 -3.68
C ALA A 66 -10.85 10.64 -2.29
N ALA A 67 -11.36 9.96 -1.25
CA ALA A 67 -10.82 10.05 0.10
C ALA A 67 -9.40 9.47 0.18
N LEU A 68 -9.12 8.37 -0.54
CA LEU A 68 -7.79 7.76 -0.59
C LEU A 68 -6.69 8.71 -1.10
N ARG A 69 -7.05 9.61 -2.04
CA ARG A 69 -6.16 10.62 -2.63
C ARG A 69 -6.12 11.92 -1.84
N ARG A 70 -7.08 12.15 -0.94
CA ARG A 70 -7.18 13.37 -0.15
C ARG A 70 -5.98 13.48 0.78
N ARG A 71 -5.29 14.63 0.74
CA ARG A 71 -4.25 14.97 1.72
C ARG A 71 -4.93 15.47 2.98
N VAL A 72 -4.46 14.98 4.14
CA VAL A 72 -4.91 15.44 5.45
C VAL A 72 -4.06 16.66 5.84
N PRO A 73 -4.65 17.87 5.96
CA PRO A 73 -3.90 19.13 6.10
C PRO A 73 -2.87 19.15 7.23
N GLU A 74 -3.18 18.50 8.36
CA GLU A 74 -2.34 18.45 9.56
C GLU A 74 -1.00 17.74 9.32
N THR A 75 -0.98 16.78 8.40
CA THR A 75 0.20 15.93 8.12
C THR A 75 0.73 16.12 6.70
N GLY A 76 -0.06 16.68 5.78
CA GLY A 76 0.24 16.75 4.35
C GLY A 76 0.24 15.40 3.62
N ALA A 77 -0.01 14.29 4.35
CA ALA A 77 0.02 12.92 3.84
C ALA A 77 -1.34 12.48 3.27
N SER A 78 -1.31 11.50 2.37
CA SER A 78 -2.49 10.77 1.88
C SER A 78 -2.24 9.26 2.00
N LEU A 79 -3.32 8.46 2.00
CA LEU A 79 -3.19 7.00 2.01
C LEU A 79 -2.45 6.47 0.79
N THR A 80 -2.74 7.01 -0.40
CA THR A 80 -1.97 6.69 -1.62
C THR A 80 -0.50 7.13 -1.51
N GLY A 81 -0.23 8.27 -0.85
CA GLY A 81 1.12 8.72 -0.50
C GLY A 81 1.92 7.65 0.23
N ILE A 82 1.31 7.05 1.26
CA ILE A 82 1.92 6.00 2.05
C ILE A 82 2.18 4.73 1.22
N VAL A 83 1.20 4.28 0.43
CA VAL A 83 1.36 3.07 -0.39
C VAL A 83 2.50 3.25 -1.38
N ARG A 84 2.56 4.39 -2.10
CA ARG A 84 3.67 4.67 -3.03
C ARG A 84 5.02 4.63 -2.33
N HIS A 85 5.13 5.31 -1.18
CA HIS A 85 6.38 5.35 -0.43
C HIS A 85 6.86 3.94 -0.07
N LEU A 86 5.96 3.08 0.41
CA LEU A 86 6.29 1.70 0.75
C LEU A 86 6.57 0.83 -0.48
N THR A 87 5.91 1.07 -1.62
CA THR A 87 6.25 0.40 -2.89
C THR A 87 7.69 0.66 -3.29
N GLU A 88 8.14 1.91 -3.22
CA GLU A 88 9.51 2.26 -3.58
C GLU A 88 10.52 1.77 -2.53
N LEU A 89 10.19 1.86 -1.23
CA LEU A 89 11.03 1.35 -0.17
C LEU A 89 11.28 -0.16 -0.33
N GLU A 90 10.22 -0.92 -0.57
CA GLU A 90 10.26 -2.37 -0.83
C GLU A 90 11.08 -2.70 -2.09
N ARG A 91 10.83 -1.97 -3.20
CA ARG A 91 11.56 -2.12 -4.47
C ARG A 91 13.05 -1.93 -4.27
N ILE A 92 13.44 -0.82 -3.66
CA ILE A 92 14.84 -0.45 -3.49
C ILE A 92 15.57 -1.48 -2.63
N TRP A 93 14.97 -1.89 -1.51
CA TRP A 93 15.67 -2.73 -0.54
C TRP A 93 15.67 -4.21 -0.87
N LEU A 94 14.53 -4.81 -1.24
CA LEU A 94 14.46 -6.25 -1.47
C LEU A 94 14.63 -6.64 -2.93
N VAL A 95 14.13 -5.85 -3.88
CA VAL A 95 14.23 -6.20 -5.30
C VAL A 95 15.58 -5.75 -5.88
N GLU A 96 15.88 -4.46 -5.81
CA GLU A 96 17.09 -3.90 -6.43
C GLU A 96 18.35 -4.20 -5.61
N ARG A 97 18.40 -3.81 -4.33
CA ARG A 97 19.63 -3.97 -3.52
C ARG A 97 19.90 -5.43 -3.19
N TRP A 98 18.89 -6.14 -2.70
CA TRP A 98 19.02 -7.54 -2.30
C TRP A 98 18.93 -8.50 -3.49
N GLY A 99 17.81 -8.52 -4.20
CA GLY A 99 17.54 -9.45 -5.30
C GLY A 99 18.53 -9.38 -6.46
N GLU A 100 18.96 -8.18 -6.84
CA GLU A 100 19.97 -7.99 -7.91
C GLU A 100 21.42 -7.96 -7.36
N ARG A 101 21.60 -8.26 -6.07
CA ARG A 101 22.88 -8.36 -5.33
C ARG A 101 23.79 -7.11 -5.40
N GLY A 102 23.18 -5.95 -5.60
CA GLY A 102 23.82 -4.65 -5.44
C GLY A 102 24.22 -3.97 -6.76
N GLY A 103 24.16 -2.65 -6.73
CA GLY A 103 24.42 -1.75 -7.84
C GLY A 103 24.12 -0.32 -7.40
N ARG A 104 24.41 0.67 -8.26
CA ARG A 104 24.08 2.06 -7.98
C ARG A 104 22.56 2.19 -7.90
N ALA A 105 22.00 2.22 -6.68
CA ALA A 105 20.57 2.43 -6.49
C ALA A 105 20.15 3.66 -7.30
N SER A 106 19.08 3.54 -8.09
CA SER A 106 18.53 4.63 -8.91
C SER A 106 18.25 5.88 -8.06
N TYR A 107 17.97 5.66 -6.78
CA TYR A 107 17.61 6.70 -5.81
C TYR A 107 18.41 6.59 -4.51
N SER A 108 18.87 7.75 -4.01
CA SER A 108 19.71 7.87 -2.83
C SER A 108 18.84 7.88 -1.56
N PHE A 109 18.56 6.73 -0.97
CA PHE A 109 17.91 6.65 0.35
C PHE A 109 18.95 6.81 1.47
N SER A 110 19.02 8.00 2.05
CA SER A 110 19.72 8.24 3.31
C SER A 110 18.77 7.94 4.46
N TYR A 111 19.18 7.03 5.35
CA TYR A 111 18.53 6.74 6.65
C TYR A 111 18.33 7.99 7.51
N VAL A 112 19.06 9.08 7.22
CA VAL A 112 19.05 10.35 7.93
C VAL A 112 18.33 11.45 7.15
N ASP A 113 18.03 11.22 5.86
CA ASP A 113 17.30 12.17 5.02
C ASP A 113 15.95 11.54 4.66
N ASP A 114 15.14 11.39 5.71
CA ASP A 114 13.71 11.07 5.69
C ASP A 114 12.94 12.28 5.15
N SER A 115 13.38 12.85 4.03
CA SER A 115 12.59 13.87 3.36
C SER A 115 11.43 13.15 2.68
N ASP A 116 10.31 13.08 3.40
CA ASP A 116 8.95 12.78 2.91
C ASP A 116 8.62 13.51 1.57
N GLU A 117 9.40 14.55 1.25
CA GLU A 117 9.48 15.29 -0.01
C GLU A 117 9.69 14.40 -1.25
N ALA A 118 10.60 13.42 -1.20
CA ALA A 118 10.98 12.60 -2.35
C ALA A 118 9.86 11.66 -2.85
N PHE A 119 8.86 11.39 -2.02
CA PHE A 119 7.77 10.46 -2.31
C PHE A 119 6.40 11.14 -2.37
N ARG A 120 6.36 12.47 -2.53
CA ARG A 120 5.10 13.21 -2.71
C ARG A 120 4.43 12.79 -4.03
N VAL A 121 3.45 11.89 -3.89
CA VAL A 121 2.53 11.46 -4.94
C VAL A 121 1.82 12.66 -5.57
N SER A 122 1.76 12.68 -6.90
CA SER A 122 0.77 13.47 -7.62
C SER A 122 -0.61 12.87 -7.28
N GLY A 123 -1.53 13.65 -6.70
CA GLY A 123 -2.82 13.14 -6.19
C GLY A 123 -3.77 12.54 -7.24
N LEU A 124 -3.27 12.19 -8.42
CA LEU A 124 -4.00 11.74 -9.60
C LEU A 124 -3.92 10.22 -9.83
N GLU A 125 -3.02 9.52 -9.15
CA GLU A 125 -2.83 8.08 -9.36
C GLU A 125 -4.03 7.26 -8.88
N ASP A 126 -4.33 6.19 -9.60
CA ASP A 126 -5.41 5.27 -9.25
C ASP A 126 -5.03 4.40 -8.05
N PRO A 127 -5.79 4.42 -6.93
CA PRO A 127 -5.49 3.61 -5.76
C PRO A 127 -5.41 2.11 -6.06
N ALA A 128 -6.22 1.59 -6.98
CA ALA A 128 -6.20 0.17 -7.32
C ALA A 128 -4.91 -0.23 -8.03
N MET A 129 -4.48 0.53 -9.04
CA MET A 129 -3.17 0.31 -9.67
C MET A 129 -2.03 0.42 -8.66
N LEU A 130 -2.05 1.43 -7.79
CA LEU A 130 -0.98 1.63 -6.82
C LEU A 130 -0.86 0.48 -5.80
N VAL A 131 -1.99 -0.06 -5.36
CA VAL A 131 -2.00 -1.26 -4.51
C VAL A 131 -1.54 -2.49 -5.28
N GLY A 132 -1.91 -2.62 -6.56
CA GLY A 132 -1.39 -3.68 -7.43
C GLY A 132 0.14 -3.65 -7.53
N ASP A 133 0.71 -2.47 -7.81
CA ASP A 133 2.17 -2.27 -7.85
C ASP A 133 2.83 -2.63 -6.52
N TYR A 134 2.21 -2.22 -5.40
CA TYR A 134 2.70 -2.56 -4.06
C TYR A 134 2.72 -4.07 -3.80
N GLN A 135 1.65 -4.76 -4.20
CA GLN A 135 1.57 -6.22 -4.05
C GLN A 135 2.60 -6.94 -4.90
N GLU A 136 2.76 -6.53 -6.16
CA GLU A 136 3.73 -7.11 -7.09
C GLU A 136 5.16 -6.96 -6.56
N VAL A 137 5.52 -5.78 -6.05
CA VAL A 137 6.86 -5.59 -5.47
C VAL A 137 7.06 -6.39 -4.19
N CYS A 138 6.04 -6.54 -3.35
CA CYS A 138 6.11 -7.40 -2.17
C CYS A 138 6.27 -8.89 -2.54
N GLU A 139 5.68 -9.34 -3.64
CA GLU A 139 5.86 -10.70 -4.17
C GLU A 139 7.30 -10.91 -4.63
N LYS A 140 7.84 -9.98 -5.44
CA LYS A 140 9.25 -9.99 -5.85
C LYS A 140 10.20 -9.95 -4.65
N GLY A 141 9.87 -9.18 -3.62
CA GLY A 141 10.64 -9.14 -2.38
C GLY A 141 10.65 -10.49 -1.65
N ARG A 142 9.51 -11.19 -1.59
CA ARG A 142 9.45 -12.56 -1.03
C ARG A 142 10.28 -13.55 -1.85
N ASP A 143 10.21 -13.49 -3.18
CA ASP A 143 11.03 -14.35 -4.05
C ASP A 143 12.53 -14.11 -3.81
N ALA A 144 12.94 -12.86 -3.63
CA ALA A 144 14.33 -12.50 -3.33
C ALA A 144 14.79 -13.02 -1.96
N LEU A 145 13.90 -13.04 -0.96
CA LEU A 145 14.18 -13.60 0.37
C LEU A 145 14.28 -15.12 0.35
N ALA A 146 13.44 -15.80 -0.43
CA ALA A 146 13.48 -17.25 -0.60
C ALA A 146 14.80 -17.75 -1.22
N GLY A 147 15.47 -16.89 -2.00
CA GLY A 147 16.80 -17.18 -2.56
C GLY A 147 17.99 -16.89 -1.62
N ALA A 148 17.76 -16.40 -0.40
CA ALA A 148 18.80 -16.09 0.57
C ALA A 148 19.20 -17.33 1.39
N GLU A 149 20.51 -17.55 1.59
CA GLU A 149 20.99 -18.68 2.39
C GLU A 149 20.97 -18.34 3.88
N SER A 150 21.42 -17.13 4.25
CA SER A 150 21.51 -16.67 5.63
C SER A 150 20.96 -15.24 5.82
N LEU A 151 20.55 -14.94 7.05
CA LEU A 151 20.25 -13.57 7.48
C LEU A 151 21.53 -12.71 7.63
N ASP A 152 22.69 -13.37 7.74
CA ASP A 152 24.00 -12.73 7.85
C ASP A 152 24.62 -12.40 6.49
N ASP A 153 24.00 -12.84 5.40
CA ASP A 153 24.46 -12.54 4.05
C ASP A 153 24.41 -11.03 3.80
N THR A 154 25.40 -10.51 3.07
CA THR A 154 25.55 -9.06 2.86
C THR A 154 25.45 -8.66 1.40
N VAL A 155 24.93 -7.46 1.18
CA VAL A 155 25.00 -6.75 -0.11
C VAL A 155 25.91 -5.55 0.00
N ARG A 156 26.58 -5.23 -1.11
CA ARG A 156 27.43 -4.04 -1.20
C ARG A 156 26.58 -2.79 -1.42
N ASP A 157 26.84 -1.74 -0.66
CA ASP A 157 26.29 -0.39 -0.80
C ASP A 157 27.42 0.63 -0.91
N ASP A 158 27.36 1.50 -1.91
CA ASP A 158 28.43 2.45 -2.20
C ASP A 158 28.69 3.49 -1.09
N ARG A 159 27.70 3.75 -0.20
CA ARG A 159 27.85 4.70 0.91
C ARG A 159 28.15 4.03 2.24
N ARG A 160 27.60 2.86 2.49
CA ARG A 160 27.59 2.16 3.79
C ARG A 160 28.53 0.96 3.83
N GLY A 161 29.12 0.57 2.69
CA GLY A 161 30.00 -0.59 2.60
C GLY A 161 29.19 -1.87 2.41
N HIS A 162 28.99 -2.64 3.47
CA HIS A 162 28.21 -3.88 3.43
C HIS A 162 27.00 -3.76 4.35
N ILE A 163 25.86 -4.26 3.90
CA ILE A 163 24.61 -4.27 4.65
C ILE A 163 24.12 -5.72 4.73
N GLU A 164 23.91 -6.21 5.93
CA GLU A 164 23.37 -7.55 6.20
C GLU A 164 21.87 -7.62 5.87
N LEU A 165 21.41 -8.80 5.41
CA LEU A 165 19.99 -9.05 5.15
C LEU A 165 19.14 -8.82 6.40
N ARG A 166 19.61 -9.26 7.58
CA ARG A 166 18.93 -9.02 8.86
C ARG A 166 18.66 -7.53 9.08
N TRP A 167 19.64 -6.68 8.79
CA TRP A 167 19.48 -5.24 8.91
C TRP A 167 18.43 -4.69 7.94
N ILE A 168 18.42 -5.18 6.69
CA ILE A 168 17.43 -4.79 5.67
C ILE A 168 16.01 -5.14 6.14
N LEU A 169 15.80 -6.37 6.62
CA LEU A 169 14.50 -6.82 7.12
C LEU A 169 14.03 -5.98 8.31
N LEU A 170 14.89 -5.74 9.30
CA LEU A 170 14.55 -4.90 10.45
C LEU A 170 14.21 -3.46 10.05
N HIS A 171 14.93 -2.90 9.09
CA HIS A 171 14.65 -1.57 8.56
C HIS A 171 13.26 -1.52 7.89
N LEU A 172 12.96 -2.48 7.01
CA LEU A 172 11.65 -2.57 6.34
C LEU A 172 10.50 -2.81 7.30
N ILE A 173 10.68 -3.68 8.30
CA ILE A 173 9.67 -3.90 9.35
C ILE A 173 9.38 -2.59 10.09
N THR A 174 10.43 -1.87 10.50
CA THR A 174 10.28 -0.62 11.27
C THR A 174 9.53 0.45 10.47
N GLU A 175 9.93 0.66 9.22
CA GLU A 175 9.31 1.67 8.36
C GLU A 175 7.89 1.29 7.95
N THR A 176 7.66 0.03 7.61
CA THR A 176 6.31 -0.45 7.25
C THR A 176 5.37 -0.39 8.44
N ALA A 177 5.84 -0.74 9.65
CA ALA A 177 5.03 -0.62 10.87
C ALA A 177 4.67 0.84 11.19
N ARG A 178 5.65 1.75 11.10
CA ARG A 178 5.46 3.20 11.29
C ARG A 178 4.40 3.74 10.33
N ARG A 179 4.50 3.38 9.05
CA ARG A 179 3.57 3.81 8.00
C ARG A 179 2.21 3.12 8.08
N ALA A 180 2.14 1.87 8.52
CA ALA A 180 0.88 1.17 8.79
C ALA A 180 0.09 1.88 9.90
N GLY A 181 0.76 2.28 10.98
CA GLY A 181 0.14 3.08 12.05
C GLY A 181 -0.36 4.44 11.54
N GLN A 182 0.45 5.14 10.75
CA GLN A 182 0.05 6.41 10.11
C GLN A 182 -1.16 6.22 9.18
N ALA A 183 -1.20 5.15 8.38
CA ALA A 183 -2.29 4.86 7.48
C ALA A 183 -3.60 4.59 8.25
N GLN A 184 -3.54 3.85 9.35
CA GLN A 184 -4.71 3.62 10.19
C GLN A 184 -5.25 4.91 10.82
N ALA A 185 -4.37 5.80 11.31
CA ALA A 185 -4.79 7.10 11.83
C ALA A 185 -5.43 7.98 10.74
N LEU A 186 -4.83 8.02 9.54
CA LEU A 186 -5.41 8.75 8.40
C LEU A 186 -6.78 8.18 7.99
N ARG A 187 -6.93 6.85 7.98
CA ARG A 187 -8.20 6.19 7.72
C ARG A 187 -9.29 6.68 8.66
N GLU A 188 -9.02 6.75 9.96
CA GLU A 188 -9.99 7.21 10.96
C GLU A 188 -10.41 8.66 10.72
N VAL A 189 -9.46 9.54 10.42
CA VAL A 189 -9.75 10.95 10.04
C VAL A 189 -10.60 11.02 8.77
N LEU A 190 -10.29 10.21 7.76
CA LEU A 190 -11.02 10.21 6.50
C LEU A 190 -12.45 9.67 6.68
N LEU A 191 -12.64 8.58 7.42
CA LEU A 191 -13.98 8.04 7.72
C LEU A 191 -14.84 9.05 8.49
N ALA A 192 -14.25 9.77 9.46
CA ALA A 192 -14.96 10.80 10.21
C ALA A 192 -15.38 12.00 9.35
N ALA A 193 -14.73 12.23 8.21
CA ALA A 193 -15.08 13.30 7.27
C ALA A 193 -16.11 12.87 6.22
N GLU A 194 -16.39 11.56 6.08
CA GLU A 194 -17.44 11.03 5.19
C GLU A 194 -18.78 10.78 5.91
N GLY A 195 -18.80 10.83 7.26
CA GLY A 195 -19.98 10.64 8.10
C GLY A 195 -20.57 11.96 8.60
#